data_AF-A0A8H6ZFP4-F1
#
_entry.id   AF-A0A8H6ZFP4-F1
#
_cell.length_a   1.000
_cell.length_b   1.000
_cell.length_c   1.000
_cell.angle_alpha   90.00
_cell.angle_beta   90.00
_cell.angle_gamma   90.00
#
_symmetry.space_group_name_H-M   'P 1'
#
loop_
_entity.id
_entity.type
_entity.pdbx_description
1 polymer ?
#
loop_
_entity_poly.entity_id
_entity_poly.type
_entity_poly.pdbx_seq_one_letter_code
_entity_poly.pdbx_strand_id
1 'polypeptide(L)'
;MAAAPFVSRLGTNYCPTDDEAVEIKALLVEPILRLKGLDDEIMKLQKAIDQLVEERSRVAAYVEIHKALLSPVRRLPLDIIQELFIACLPTHRNCVMSASEAPVLLGRVCRSWRAISLSTPRLWSSLHVVEPLWNPADPTPGSFEEKVARRLEIAQMWLSRSGQCPLSISLRSAPGGFSQTGSPTPSATSIQFMETLLSFAPRWQHIHFTAPLSLLLVAMSPRGVEAPQLETVAFYHQDHHTMLSTWGPF
;
A
#
# COMPACT_ATOMS: atom_id res chain seq x y z
N MET A 1 -26.33 65.11 7.51
CA MET A 1 -25.84 64.22 6.44
C MET A 1 -26.90 64.23 5.34
N ALA A 2 -26.64 64.90 4.22
CA ALA A 2 -27.57 64.84 3.08
C ALA A 2 -27.70 63.37 2.65
N ALA A 3 -28.92 62.91 2.40
CA ALA A 3 -29.14 61.57 1.84
C ALA A 3 -28.37 61.47 0.52
N ALA A 4 -27.65 60.37 0.29
CA ALA A 4 -26.91 60.20 -0.96
C ALA A 4 -27.91 60.30 -2.13
N PRO A 5 -27.54 60.96 -3.25
CA PRO A 5 -28.40 61.08 -4.41
C PRO A 5 -28.91 59.71 -4.88
N PHE A 6 -30.15 59.64 -5.37
CA PHE A 6 -30.77 58.43 -5.93
C PHE A 6 -31.01 57.24 -4.97
N VAL A 7 -30.71 57.33 -3.66
CA VAL A 7 -30.89 56.23 -2.70
C VAL A 7 -32.32 55.67 -2.68
N SER A 8 -33.34 56.51 -2.77
CA SER A 8 -34.75 56.09 -2.79
C SER A 8 -35.16 55.33 -4.04
N ARG A 9 -34.31 55.32 -5.08
CA ARG A 9 -34.56 54.69 -6.38
C ARG A 9 -33.73 53.43 -6.59
N LEU A 10 -32.75 53.14 -5.72
CA LEU A 10 -31.95 51.92 -5.76
C LEU A 10 -32.84 50.67 -5.57
N GLY A 11 -32.60 49.61 -6.34
CA GLY A 11 -33.39 48.37 -6.26
C GLY A 11 -34.79 48.42 -6.88
N THR A 12 -35.11 49.47 -7.64
CA THR A 12 -36.38 49.63 -8.37
C THR A 12 -36.16 49.54 -9.89
N ASN A 13 -37.24 49.42 -10.67
CA ASN A 13 -37.19 49.48 -12.15
C ASN A 13 -37.17 50.92 -12.70
N TYR A 14 -36.74 51.90 -11.90
CA TYR A 14 -36.70 53.30 -12.30
C TYR A 14 -35.67 53.54 -13.42
N CYS A 15 -36.07 54.27 -14.47
CA CYS A 15 -35.19 54.66 -15.57
C CYS A 15 -34.76 56.13 -15.38
N PRO A 16 -33.45 56.42 -15.22
CA PRO A 16 -32.97 57.79 -15.11
C PRO A 16 -33.13 58.55 -16.43
N THR A 17 -33.41 59.84 -16.32
CA THR A 17 -33.34 60.79 -17.45
C THR A 17 -31.90 60.98 -17.92
N ASP A 18 -31.70 61.59 -19.10
CA ASP A 18 -30.35 61.81 -19.64
C ASP A 18 -29.46 62.65 -18.70
N ASP A 19 -30.03 63.68 -18.04
CA ASP A 19 -29.32 64.52 -17.07
C ASP A 19 -28.96 63.75 -15.80
N GLU A 20 -29.90 62.96 -15.27
CA GLU A 20 -29.65 62.09 -14.10
C GLU A 20 -28.62 61.00 -14.42
N ALA A 21 -28.59 60.49 -15.65
CA ALA A 21 -27.57 59.54 -16.10
C ALA A 21 -26.17 60.18 -16.13
N VAL A 22 -26.06 61.46 -16.48
CA VAL A 22 -24.78 62.21 -16.39
C VAL A 22 -24.36 62.39 -14.93
N GLU A 23 -25.29 62.76 -14.05
CA GLU A 23 -25.03 62.92 -12.61
C GLU A 23 -24.59 61.60 -11.96
N ILE A 24 -25.27 60.49 -12.24
CA ILE A 24 -24.90 59.15 -11.75
C ILE A 24 -23.50 58.77 -12.26
N LYS A 25 -23.18 59.00 -13.54
CA LYS A 25 -21.84 58.71 -14.08
C LYS A 25 -20.76 59.52 -13.35
N ALA A 26 -21.02 60.79 -13.05
CA ALA A 26 -20.08 61.64 -12.31
C ALA A 26 -19.85 61.14 -10.88
N LEU A 27 -20.92 60.71 -10.18
CA LEU A 27 -20.85 60.14 -8.84
C LEU A 27 -20.05 58.83 -8.78
N LEU A 28 -20.04 58.05 -9.87
CA LEU A 28 -19.34 56.76 -9.94
C LEU A 28 -17.83 56.87 -10.22
N VAL A 29 -17.33 58.04 -10.65
CA VAL A 29 -15.91 58.19 -11.02
C VAL A 29 -14.96 57.86 -9.87
N GLU A 30 -15.18 58.46 -8.69
CA GLU A 30 -14.31 58.25 -7.52
C GLU A 30 -14.40 56.81 -6.97
N PRO A 31 -15.60 56.22 -6.76
CA PRO A 31 -15.71 54.82 -6.32
C PRO A 31 -15.07 53.82 -7.29
N ILE A 32 -15.18 54.03 -8.60
CA ILE A 32 -14.54 53.18 -9.61
C ILE A 32 -13.01 53.25 -9.50
N LEU A 33 -12.46 54.46 -9.33
CA LEU A 33 -11.01 54.64 -9.12
C LEU A 33 -10.56 54.01 -7.81
N ARG A 34 -11.36 54.13 -6.75
CA ARG A 34 -11.05 53.51 -5.45
C ARG A 34 -11.07 51.99 -5.52
N LEU A 35 -12.06 51.40 -6.20
CA LEU A 35 -12.12 49.96 -6.44
C LEU A 35 -10.88 49.47 -7.19
N LYS A 36 -10.50 50.15 -8.28
CA LYS A 36 -9.28 49.83 -9.02
C LYS A 36 -8.03 49.85 -8.13
N GLY A 37 -7.90 50.86 -7.27
CA GLY A 37 -6.77 50.96 -6.34
C GLY A 37 -6.74 49.83 -5.31
N LEU A 38 -7.91 49.41 -4.81
CA LEU A 38 -8.02 48.25 -3.91
C LEU A 38 -7.68 46.94 -4.62
N ASP A 39 -8.12 46.77 -5.87
CA ASP A 39 -7.79 45.59 -6.68
C ASP A 39 -6.27 45.51 -6.93
N ASP A 40 -5.62 46.62 -7.28
CA ASP A 40 -4.16 46.69 -7.46
C ASP A 40 -3.42 46.34 -6.15
N GLU A 41 -3.91 46.81 -5.00
CA GLU A 41 -3.35 46.50 -3.68
C GLU A 41 -3.55 45.03 -3.29
N ILE A 42 -4.74 44.46 -3.57
CA ILE A 42 -5.02 43.02 -3.40
C ILE A 42 -4.06 42.20 -4.27
N MET A 43 -3.88 42.55 -5.54
CA MET A 43 -2.96 41.86 -6.44
C MET A 43 -1.51 41.91 -5.93
N LYS A 44 -1.08 43.07 -5.43
CA LYS A 44 0.26 43.25 -4.85
C LYS A 44 0.46 42.40 -3.59
N LEU A 45 -0.51 42.41 -2.68
CA LEU A 45 -0.46 41.62 -1.45
C LEU A 45 -0.53 40.12 -1.73
N GLN A 46 -1.37 39.70 -2.68
CA GLN A 46 -1.45 38.30 -3.09
C GLN A 46 -0.10 37.81 -3.62
N LYS A 47 0.56 38.59 -4.47
CA LYS A 47 1.91 38.26 -4.95
C LYS A 47 2.92 38.14 -3.81
N ALA A 48 2.85 39.02 -2.80
CA ALA A 48 3.74 38.96 -1.65
C ALA A 48 3.46 37.71 -0.78
N ILE A 49 2.19 37.33 -0.61
CA ILE A 49 1.79 36.09 0.07
C ILE A 49 2.36 34.89 -0.67
N ASP A 50 2.21 34.83 -2.00
CA ASP A 50 2.68 33.71 -2.80
C ASP A 50 4.21 33.53 -2.66
N GLN A 51 4.96 34.63 -2.68
CA GLN A 51 6.42 34.64 -2.45
C GLN A 51 6.79 34.13 -1.05
N LEU A 52 6.08 34.57 -0.01
CA LEU A 52 6.33 34.13 1.36
C LEU A 52 5.95 32.65 1.56
N VAL A 53 4.92 32.15 0.88
CA VAL A 53 4.54 30.73 0.92
C VAL A 53 5.61 29.87 0.26
N GLU A 54 6.16 30.30 -0.87
CA GLU A 54 7.29 29.62 -1.54
C GLU A 54 8.53 29.61 -0.63
N GLU A 55 8.89 30.76 -0.07
CA GLU A 55 10.02 30.86 0.85
C GLU A 55 9.84 30.02 2.11
N ARG A 56 8.64 30.06 2.73
CA ARG A 56 8.29 29.20 3.86
C ARG A 56 8.46 27.73 3.50
N SER A 57 8.01 27.31 2.33
CA SER A 57 8.11 25.92 1.87
C SER A 57 9.57 25.50 1.71
N ARG A 58 10.41 26.36 1.13
CA ARG A 58 11.85 26.14 1.01
C ARG A 58 12.55 26.03 2.37
N VAL A 59 12.26 26.95 3.28
CA VAL A 59 12.86 26.96 4.63
C VAL A 59 12.37 25.76 5.45
N ALA A 60 11.08 25.41 5.37
CA ALA A 60 10.53 24.24 6.03
C ALA A 60 11.21 22.95 5.55
N ALA A 61 11.38 22.78 4.23
CA ALA A 61 12.10 21.64 3.68
C ALA A 61 13.55 21.56 4.18
N TYR A 62 14.27 22.69 4.22
CA TYR A 62 15.62 22.77 4.77
C TYR A 62 15.66 22.34 6.24
N VAL A 63 14.76 22.86 7.07
CA VAL A 63 14.67 22.51 8.49
C VAL A 63 14.38 21.03 8.69
N GLU A 64 13.40 20.46 7.98
CA GLU A 64 13.03 19.06 8.12
C GLU A 64 14.14 18.09 7.70
N ILE A 65 14.89 18.41 6.64
CA ILE A 65 16.06 17.62 6.25
C ILE A 65 17.11 17.59 7.37
N HIS A 66 17.40 18.74 7.99
CA HIS A 66 18.39 18.83 9.07
C HIS A 66 17.90 18.17 10.36
N LYS A 67 16.62 18.33 10.73
CA LYS A 67 16.02 17.58 11.84
C LYS A 67 16.10 16.07 11.61
N ALA A 68 15.87 15.61 10.38
CA ALA A 68 15.98 14.20 10.04
C ALA A 68 17.41 13.67 10.23
N LEU A 69 18.46 14.50 10.06
CA LEU A 69 19.85 14.13 10.39
C LEU A 69 20.05 13.91 11.89
N LEU A 70 19.31 14.64 12.73
CA LEU A 70 19.35 14.51 14.19
C LEU A 70 18.46 13.38 14.73
N SER A 71 17.73 12.69 13.86
CA SER A 71 16.81 11.62 14.26
C SER A 71 17.54 10.54 15.07
N PRO A 72 17.04 10.19 16.27
CA PRO A 72 17.67 9.18 17.13
C PRO A 72 17.89 7.83 16.45
N VAL A 73 17.00 7.46 15.50
CA VAL A 73 17.09 6.18 14.77
C VAL A 73 18.41 6.03 14.01
N ARG A 74 19.06 7.13 13.61
CA ARG A 74 20.35 7.11 12.92
C ARG A 74 21.53 6.78 13.83
N ARG A 75 21.34 6.88 15.15
CA ARG A 75 22.36 6.56 16.17
C ARG A 75 22.13 5.20 16.81
N LEU A 76 21.03 4.52 16.47
CA LEU A 76 20.78 3.19 17.02
C LEU A 76 21.79 2.20 16.43
N PRO A 77 22.36 1.32 17.28
CA PRO A 77 23.10 0.16 16.82
C PRO A 77 22.27 -0.68 15.83
N LEU A 78 22.96 -1.33 14.89
CA LEU A 78 22.31 -2.08 13.81
C LEU A 78 21.40 -3.19 14.33
N ASP A 79 21.86 -3.94 15.32
CA ASP A 79 21.13 -5.01 16.00
C ASP A 79 19.81 -4.51 16.61
N ILE A 80 19.81 -3.32 17.24
CA ILE A 80 18.59 -2.71 17.78
C ILE A 80 17.60 -2.37 16.66
N ILE A 81 18.07 -1.84 15.53
CA ILE A 81 17.19 -1.56 14.38
C ILE A 81 16.61 -2.87 13.81
N GLN A 82 17.41 -3.93 13.75
CA GLN A 82 16.95 -5.24 13.29
C GLN A 82 15.86 -5.81 14.21
N GLU A 83 16.03 -5.74 15.53
CA GLU A 83 15.01 -6.18 16.49
C GLU A 83 13.74 -5.34 16.41
N LEU A 84 13.85 -4.02 16.23
CA LEU A 84 12.69 -3.16 15.98
C LEU A 84 11.93 -3.57 14.71
N PHE A 85 12.66 -3.91 13.63
CA PHE A 85 12.03 -4.38 12.39
C PHE A 85 11.32 -5.72 12.58
N ILE A 86 11.90 -6.63 13.37
CA ILE A 86 11.29 -7.93 13.69
C ILE A 86 10.03 -7.72 14.51
N ALA A 87 10.02 -6.77 15.45
CA ALA A 87 8.85 -6.40 16.22
C ALA A 87 7.71 -5.77 15.37
N CYS A 88 8.00 -5.32 14.15
CA CYS A 88 6.98 -4.85 13.21
C CYS A 88 6.29 -5.97 12.41
N LEU A 89 6.76 -7.23 12.53
CA LEU A 89 6.12 -8.35 11.85
C LEU A 89 4.76 -8.69 12.50
N PRO A 90 3.80 -9.26 11.74
CA PRO A 90 2.55 -9.74 12.32
C PRO A 90 2.81 -10.82 13.39
N THR A 91 2.11 -10.72 14.52
CA THR A 91 2.26 -11.63 15.66
C THR A 91 1.35 -12.85 15.59
N HIS A 92 0.19 -12.73 14.93
CA HIS A 92 -0.88 -13.76 14.94
C HIS A 92 -0.98 -14.55 13.64
N ARG A 93 -0.21 -14.20 12.62
CA ARG A 93 -0.23 -14.85 11.30
C ARG A 93 1.09 -14.70 10.60
N ASN A 94 1.26 -15.46 9.51
CA ASN A 94 2.42 -15.31 8.66
C ASN A 94 2.36 -14.01 7.83
N CYS A 95 3.55 -13.51 7.44
CA CYS A 95 3.69 -12.28 6.66
C CYS A 95 3.11 -12.46 5.25
N VAL A 96 2.42 -11.45 4.73
CA VAL A 96 1.94 -11.47 3.35
C VAL A 96 2.87 -10.71 2.40
N MET A 97 2.90 -11.12 1.14
CA MET A 97 3.64 -10.43 0.07
C MET A 97 2.94 -9.12 -0.35
N SER A 98 2.88 -8.14 0.57
CA SER A 98 2.24 -6.84 0.37
C SER A 98 3.24 -5.69 0.56
N ALA A 99 3.15 -4.66 -0.28
CA ALA A 99 3.93 -3.43 -0.11
C ALA A 99 3.54 -2.60 1.13
N SER A 100 2.38 -2.88 1.72
CA SER A 100 1.84 -2.19 2.89
C SER A 100 2.16 -2.89 4.22
N GLU A 101 2.93 -3.99 4.21
CA GLU A 101 3.24 -4.77 5.41
C GLU A 101 4.73 -5.06 5.51
N ALA A 102 5.24 -5.20 6.74
CA ALA A 102 6.60 -5.69 6.97
C ALA A 102 6.73 -7.15 6.49
N PRO A 103 7.92 -7.57 6.01
CA PRO A 103 9.16 -6.79 5.87
C PRO A 103 9.21 -5.84 4.66
N VAL A 104 8.32 -5.95 3.66
CA VAL A 104 8.42 -5.19 2.41
C VAL A 104 8.29 -3.69 2.63
N LEU A 105 7.34 -3.28 3.48
CA LEU A 105 7.10 -1.88 3.82
C LEU A 105 8.37 -1.21 4.38
N LEU A 106 9.10 -1.88 5.26
CA LEU A 106 10.33 -1.38 5.88
C LEU A 106 11.38 -1.07 4.81
N GLY A 107 11.50 -1.94 3.81
CA GLY A 107 12.38 -1.72 2.67
C GLY A 107 12.00 -0.52 1.80
N ARG A 108 10.78 0.02 1.89
CA ARG A 108 10.32 1.17 1.08
C ARG A 108 10.61 2.52 1.72
N VAL A 109 10.98 2.56 3.00
CA VAL A 109 11.19 3.82 3.75
C VAL A 109 12.40 4.60 3.23
N CYS A 110 13.58 3.97 3.20
CA CYS A 110 14.80 4.59 2.67
C CYS A 110 15.81 3.52 2.21
N ARG A 111 16.91 3.95 1.57
CA ARG A 111 17.97 3.03 1.09
C ARG A 111 18.64 2.25 2.24
N SER A 112 18.88 2.90 3.38
CA SER A 112 19.49 2.25 4.55
C SER A 112 18.56 1.18 5.14
N TRP A 113 17.28 1.49 5.33
CA TRP A 113 16.29 0.52 5.83
C TRP A 113 16.10 -0.66 4.87
N ARG A 114 16.14 -0.41 3.55
CA ARG A 114 16.16 -1.48 2.55
C ARG A 114 17.36 -2.40 2.72
N ALA A 115 18.56 -1.86 2.89
CA ALA A 115 19.76 -2.66 3.10
C ALA A 115 19.64 -3.52 4.36
N ILE A 116 19.22 -2.92 5.48
CA ILE A 116 19.02 -3.62 6.76
C ILE A 116 17.97 -4.72 6.62
N SER A 117 16.82 -4.41 6.02
CA SER A 117 15.75 -5.40 5.81
C SER A 117 16.23 -6.59 5.00
N LEU A 118 16.97 -6.35 3.91
CA LEU A 118 17.52 -7.41 3.05
C LEU A 118 18.63 -8.23 3.74
N SER A 119 19.41 -7.61 4.63
CA SER A 119 20.50 -8.29 5.36
C SER A 119 20.06 -8.92 6.68
N THR A 120 18.76 -8.96 6.98
CA THR A 120 18.21 -9.53 8.22
C THR A 120 17.33 -10.74 7.90
N PRO A 121 17.89 -11.97 7.88
CA PRO A 121 17.17 -13.14 7.38
C PRO A 121 15.90 -13.48 8.17
N ARG A 122 15.90 -13.25 9.49
CA ARG A 122 14.73 -13.45 10.37
C ARG A 122 13.49 -12.68 9.94
N LEU A 123 13.63 -11.57 9.20
CA LEU A 123 12.48 -10.81 8.68
C LEU A 123 11.72 -11.55 7.58
N TRP A 124 12.36 -12.50 6.92
CA TRP A 124 11.85 -13.21 5.76
C TRP A 124 11.50 -14.67 6.08
N SER A 125 11.59 -15.08 7.34
CA SER A 125 11.39 -16.47 7.76
C SER A 125 9.92 -16.87 7.88
N SER A 126 9.00 -15.92 7.79
CA SER A 126 7.56 -16.16 7.80
C SER A 126 6.94 -15.75 6.45
N LEU A 127 6.06 -16.60 5.90
CA LEU A 127 5.38 -16.33 4.63
C LEU A 127 4.00 -16.97 4.55
N HIS A 128 3.00 -16.18 4.16
CA HIS A 128 1.69 -16.63 3.71
C HIS A 128 1.58 -16.51 2.20
N VAL A 129 1.31 -17.64 1.54
CA VAL A 129 1.13 -17.74 0.09
C VAL A 129 -0.33 -18.07 -0.20
N VAL A 130 -0.93 -17.30 -1.10
CA VAL A 130 -2.24 -17.59 -1.67
C VAL A 130 -2.03 -17.86 -3.15
N GLU A 131 -2.44 -19.04 -3.60
CA GLU A 131 -2.42 -19.38 -5.01
C GLU A 131 -3.39 -18.47 -5.79
N PRO A 132 -2.98 -17.87 -6.92
CA PRO A 132 -3.89 -17.13 -7.78
C PRO A 132 -5.08 -17.99 -8.18
N LEU A 133 -6.27 -17.41 -8.09
CA LEU A 133 -7.48 -18.03 -8.62
C LEU A 133 -7.70 -17.56 -10.05
N TRP A 134 -8.10 -18.48 -10.92
CA TRP A 134 -8.58 -18.08 -12.23
C TRP A 134 -9.86 -17.27 -12.06
N ASN A 135 -9.84 -16.02 -12.53
CA ASN A 135 -11.00 -15.15 -12.51
C ASN A 135 -11.07 -14.41 -13.86
N PRO A 136 -12.09 -14.68 -14.69
CA PRO A 136 -12.23 -14.06 -16.00
C PRO A 136 -12.61 -12.57 -15.91
N ALA A 137 -13.11 -12.13 -14.75
CA ALA A 137 -13.42 -10.74 -14.46
C ALA A 137 -12.29 -10.01 -13.72
N ASP A 138 -11.11 -10.61 -13.59
CA ASP A 138 -9.96 -9.98 -12.94
C ASP A 138 -9.46 -8.80 -13.80
N PRO A 139 -9.55 -7.55 -13.31
CA PRO A 139 -9.12 -6.39 -14.07
C PRO A 139 -7.58 -6.25 -14.14
N THR A 140 -6.84 -7.10 -13.41
CA THR A 140 -5.38 -7.00 -13.40
C THR A 140 -4.75 -7.50 -14.70
N PRO A 141 -3.77 -6.75 -15.27
CA PRO A 141 -3.09 -7.15 -16.50
C PRO A 141 -2.37 -8.50 -16.38
N GLY A 142 -2.26 -9.19 -17.51
CA GLY A 142 -1.48 -10.43 -17.66
C GLY A 142 -2.32 -11.71 -17.61
N SER A 143 -1.78 -12.78 -18.20
CA SER A 143 -2.42 -14.10 -18.21
C SER A 143 -2.43 -14.72 -16.80
N PHE A 144 -3.26 -15.74 -16.61
CA PHE A 144 -3.29 -16.50 -15.36
C PHE A 144 -1.92 -17.12 -15.06
N GLU A 145 -1.26 -17.68 -16.07
CA GLU A 145 0.07 -18.29 -15.99
C GLU A 145 1.13 -17.26 -15.58
N GLU A 146 1.08 -16.04 -16.11
CA GLU A 146 1.99 -14.94 -15.73
C GLU A 146 1.80 -14.55 -14.26
N LYS A 147 0.56 -14.50 -13.77
CA LYS A 147 0.25 -14.21 -12.36
C LYS A 147 0.77 -15.30 -11.43
N VAL A 148 0.62 -16.57 -11.81
CA VAL A 148 1.17 -17.73 -11.10
C VAL A 148 2.70 -17.66 -11.07
N ALA A 149 3.34 -17.49 -12.22
CA ALA A 149 4.80 -17.41 -12.33
C ALA A 149 5.37 -16.27 -11.48
N ARG A 150 4.75 -15.09 -11.53
CA ARG A 150 5.15 -13.94 -10.71
C ARG A 150 5.02 -14.23 -9.22
N ARG A 151 3.95 -14.88 -8.77
CA ARG A 151 3.78 -15.22 -7.36
C ARG A 151 4.83 -16.22 -6.89
N LEU A 152 5.16 -17.19 -7.72
CA LEU A 152 6.20 -18.17 -7.42
C LEU A 152 7.59 -17.52 -7.32
N GLU A 153 7.93 -16.64 -8.27
CA GLU A 153 9.17 -15.86 -8.26
C GLU A 153 9.32 -15.06 -6.96
N ILE A 154 8.26 -14.35 -6.55
CA ILE A 154 8.29 -13.57 -5.32
C ILE A 154 8.43 -14.48 -4.09
N ALA A 155 7.71 -15.60 -4.03
CA ALA A 155 7.81 -16.55 -2.92
C ALA A 155 9.22 -17.15 -2.81
N GLN A 156 9.83 -17.57 -3.91
CA GLN A 156 11.20 -18.07 -3.94
C GLN A 156 12.20 -17.00 -3.47
N MET A 157 12.08 -15.78 -4.00
CA MET A 157 12.93 -14.65 -3.62
C MET A 157 12.78 -14.32 -2.13
N TRP A 158 11.56 -14.35 -1.60
CA TRP A 158 11.28 -14.16 -0.18
C TRP A 158 11.96 -15.22 0.69
N LEU A 159 11.72 -16.48 0.40
CA LEU A 159 12.27 -17.60 1.19
C LEU A 159 13.79 -17.70 1.03
N SER A 160 14.36 -17.27 -0.08
CA SER A 160 15.81 -17.20 -0.26
C SER A 160 16.46 -16.15 0.68
N ARG A 161 15.77 -15.02 0.93
CA ARG A 161 16.25 -13.98 1.85
C ARG A 161 16.26 -14.42 3.31
N SER A 162 15.50 -15.45 3.66
CA SER A 162 15.49 -16.02 5.02
C SER A 162 16.77 -16.79 5.37
N GLY A 163 17.69 -17.00 4.41
CA GLY A 163 18.98 -17.63 4.66
C GLY A 163 18.83 -19.04 5.23
N GLN A 164 19.34 -19.25 6.45
CA GLN A 164 19.23 -20.53 7.17
C GLN A 164 18.21 -20.49 8.32
N CYS A 165 17.41 -19.43 8.43
CA CYS A 165 16.42 -19.35 9.48
C CYS A 165 15.36 -20.45 9.34
N PRO A 166 14.86 -21.00 10.47
CA PRO A 166 13.68 -21.85 10.48
C PRO A 166 12.47 -21.10 9.91
N LEU A 167 11.63 -21.80 9.16
CA LEU A 167 10.58 -21.23 8.33
C LEU A 167 9.19 -21.50 8.89
N SER A 168 8.38 -20.44 8.98
CA SER A 168 6.94 -20.53 9.21
C SER A 168 6.20 -20.22 7.90
N ILE A 169 5.61 -21.24 7.27
CA ILE A 169 4.97 -21.11 5.96
C ILE A 169 3.51 -21.51 6.07
N SER A 170 2.66 -20.71 5.43
CA SER A 170 1.26 -21.07 5.22
C SER A 170 0.89 -20.95 3.75
N LEU A 171 0.16 -21.93 3.23
CA LEU A 171 -0.30 -21.97 1.85
C LEU A 171 -1.82 -22.11 1.84
N ARG A 172 -2.49 -21.25 1.09
CA ARG A 172 -3.89 -21.43 0.69
C ARG A 172 -3.95 -21.73 -0.80
N SER A 173 -4.34 -22.94 -1.14
CA SER A 173 -4.62 -23.41 -2.49
C SER A 173 -6.08 -23.82 -2.57
N ALA A 174 -6.87 -23.16 -3.42
CA ALA A 174 -8.29 -23.46 -3.52
C ALA A 174 -8.53 -24.74 -4.35
N PRO A 175 -9.51 -25.58 -3.98
CA PRO A 175 -10.02 -26.62 -4.85
C PRO A 175 -10.68 -25.94 -6.05
N GLY A 176 -10.03 -26.02 -7.20
CA GLY A 176 -10.56 -25.52 -8.46
C GLY A 176 -9.94 -24.21 -8.93
N GLY A 177 -8.68 -24.27 -9.37
CA GLY A 177 -8.48 -23.79 -10.73
C GLY A 177 -9.32 -24.71 -11.60
N PHE A 178 -10.49 -24.26 -12.07
CA PHE A 178 -11.26 -25.04 -13.02
C PHE A 178 -10.36 -25.30 -14.23
N SER A 179 -9.70 -26.46 -14.27
CA SER A 179 -9.56 -27.12 -15.55
C SER A 179 -10.97 -27.19 -16.11
N GLN A 180 -11.15 -26.80 -17.37
CA GLN A 180 -12.45 -26.92 -18.05
C GLN A 180 -13.00 -28.37 -18.01
N THR A 181 -12.21 -29.32 -17.54
CA THR A 181 -12.56 -30.71 -17.23
C THR A 181 -12.53 -30.91 -15.71
N GLY A 182 -13.66 -31.21 -15.06
CA GLY A 182 -13.78 -31.40 -13.61
C GLY A 182 -13.06 -32.65 -13.05
N SER A 183 -11.77 -32.83 -13.31
CA SER A 183 -10.98 -33.94 -12.78
C SER A 183 -10.47 -33.61 -11.37
N PRO A 184 -10.45 -34.60 -10.45
CA PRO A 184 -9.97 -34.44 -9.06
C PRO A 184 -8.44 -34.30 -8.95
N THR A 185 -7.74 -34.13 -10.08
CA THR A 185 -6.29 -34.04 -10.16
C THR A 185 -5.81 -32.62 -9.85
N PRO A 186 -4.78 -32.46 -9.01
CA PRO A 186 -4.18 -31.15 -8.79
C PRO A 186 -3.70 -30.53 -10.11
N SER A 187 -3.85 -29.23 -10.27
CA SER A 187 -3.34 -28.53 -11.46
C SER A 187 -1.80 -28.54 -11.45
N ALA A 188 -1.19 -28.43 -12.64
CA ALA A 188 0.26 -28.33 -12.77
C ALA A 188 0.83 -27.11 -11.99
N THR A 189 0.08 -26.01 -11.91
CA THR A 189 0.49 -24.80 -11.18
C THR A 189 0.48 -25.01 -9.67
N SER A 190 -0.52 -25.71 -9.13
CA SER A 190 -0.58 -26.02 -7.70
C SER A 190 0.55 -26.96 -7.29
N ILE A 191 0.88 -27.93 -8.15
CA ILE A 191 2.05 -28.82 -7.96
C ILE A 191 3.33 -27.99 -7.92
N GLN A 192 3.53 -27.06 -8.87
CA GLN A 192 4.72 -26.22 -8.93
C GLN A 192 4.89 -25.31 -7.68
N PHE A 193 3.79 -24.78 -7.15
CA PHE A 193 3.79 -24.05 -5.87
C PHE A 193 4.28 -24.93 -4.74
N MET A 194 3.70 -26.12 -4.60
CA MET A 194 4.08 -27.07 -3.54
C MET A 194 5.53 -27.51 -3.68
N GLU A 195 6.00 -27.86 -4.88
CA GLU A 195 7.40 -28.24 -5.12
C GLU A 195 8.37 -27.12 -4.75
N THR A 196 8.00 -25.87 -5.06
CA THR A 196 8.80 -24.70 -4.67
C THR A 196 8.90 -24.60 -3.15
N LEU A 197 7.80 -24.75 -2.41
CA LEU A 197 7.84 -24.72 -0.95
C LEU A 197 8.62 -25.90 -0.37
N LEU A 198 8.46 -27.09 -0.95
CA LEU A 198 9.17 -28.32 -0.55
C LEU A 198 10.68 -28.22 -0.72
N SER A 199 11.17 -27.42 -1.68
CA SER A 199 12.61 -27.16 -1.80
C SER A 199 13.23 -26.51 -0.55
N PHE A 200 12.41 -25.97 0.34
CA PHE A 200 12.80 -25.38 1.62
C PHE A 200 12.46 -26.25 2.84
N ALA A 201 11.97 -27.49 2.63
CA ALA A 201 11.53 -28.39 3.68
C ALA A 201 12.53 -28.65 4.82
N PRO A 202 13.86 -28.73 4.57
CA PRO A 202 14.83 -28.93 5.66
C PRO A 202 14.83 -27.83 6.73
N ARG A 203 14.27 -26.66 6.41
CA ARG A 203 14.17 -25.50 7.29
C ARG A 203 12.77 -25.27 7.83
N TRP A 204 11.79 -26.11 7.51
CA TRP A 204 10.42 -25.93 7.99
C TRP A 204 10.34 -26.08 9.52
N GLN A 205 9.68 -25.12 10.17
CA GLN A 205 9.40 -25.13 11.61
C GLN A 205 7.90 -25.18 11.90
N HIS A 206 7.12 -24.28 11.27
CA HIS A 206 5.67 -24.21 11.44
C HIS A 206 4.98 -24.17 10.07
N ILE A 207 4.21 -25.20 9.74
CA ILE A 207 3.62 -25.37 8.41
C ILE A 207 2.11 -25.50 8.48
N HIS A 208 1.40 -24.66 7.73
CA HIS A 208 -0.06 -24.66 7.67
C HIS A 208 -0.54 -24.65 6.21
N PHE A 209 -1.03 -25.79 5.72
CA PHE A 209 -1.54 -25.88 4.35
C PHE A 209 -3.05 -26.07 4.35
N THR A 210 -3.74 -25.19 3.64
CA THR A 210 -5.16 -25.33 3.28
C THR A 210 -5.20 -25.68 1.80
N ALA A 211 -5.34 -26.96 1.50
CA ALA A 211 -5.26 -27.50 0.13
C ALA A 211 -5.96 -28.88 0.03
N PRO A 212 -6.38 -29.31 -1.17
CA PRO A 212 -6.87 -30.67 -1.37
C PRO A 212 -5.82 -31.73 -1.00
N LEU A 213 -6.24 -32.82 -0.34
CA LEU A 213 -5.34 -33.92 0.04
C LEU A 213 -4.64 -34.55 -1.18
N SER A 214 -5.30 -34.55 -2.35
CA SER A 214 -4.71 -35.04 -3.60
C SER A 214 -3.44 -34.28 -3.99
N LEU A 215 -3.38 -32.97 -3.73
CA LEU A 215 -2.19 -32.15 -4.00
C LEU A 215 -1.03 -32.55 -3.08
N LEU A 216 -1.31 -32.73 -1.79
CA LEU A 216 -0.30 -33.13 -0.81
C LEU A 216 0.25 -34.52 -1.12
N LEU A 217 -0.62 -35.48 -1.45
CA LEU A 217 -0.21 -36.83 -1.81
C LEU A 217 0.68 -36.83 -3.06
N VAL A 218 0.31 -36.09 -4.11
CA VAL A 218 1.10 -36.04 -5.34
C VAL A 218 2.45 -35.34 -5.12
N ALA A 219 2.47 -34.23 -4.38
CA ALA A 219 3.70 -33.45 -4.20
C ALA A 219 4.68 -34.07 -3.19
N MET A 220 4.19 -34.75 -2.16
CA MET A 220 5.02 -35.26 -1.06
C MET A 220 5.42 -36.73 -1.20
N SER A 221 4.64 -37.55 -1.92
CA SER A 221 4.89 -39.00 -2.07
C SER A 221 6.23 -39.37 -2.74
N PRO A 222 6.73 -38.68 -3.78
CA PRO A 222 7.93 -39.13 -4.48
C PRO A 222 9.26 -38.83 -3.77
N ARG A 223 9.28 -37.97 -2.74
CA ARG A 223 10.55 -37.33 -2.30
C ARG A 223 11.01 -37.66 -0.89
N GLY A 224 10.14 -38.11 0.01
CA GLY A 224 10.48 -38.17 1.44
C GLY A 224 10.79 -36.76 1.96
N VAL A 225 9.83 -36.14 2.63
CA VAL A 225 10.02 -34.75 3.09
C VAL A 225 10.84 -34.76 4.38
N GLU A 226 12.14 -34.48 4.28
CA GLU A 226 13.00 -34.27 5.44
C GLU A 226 12.79 -32.86 6.00
N ALA A 227 12.15 -32.78 7.16
CA ALA A 227 11.90 -31.54 7.88
C ALA A 227 12.38 -31.68 9.34
N PRO A 228 13.69 -31.69 9.59
CA PRO A 228 14.27 -31.97 10.92
C PRO A 228 13.98 -30.87 11.95
N GLN A 229 13.59 -29.68 11.51
CA GLN A 229 13.25 -28.54 12.37
C GLN A 229 11.74 -28.40 12.61
N LEU A 230 10.93 -29.33 12.10
CA LEU A 230 9.48 -29.21 12.11
C LEU A 230 8.93 -29.39 13.52
N GLU A 231 8.31 -28.33 14.04
CA GLU A 231 7.63 -28.34 15.34
C GLU A 231 6.12 -28.46 15.17
N THR A 232 5.55 -27.89 14.10
CA THR A 232 4.10 -27.90 13.88
C THR A 232 3.76 -28.06 12.41
N VAL A 233 2.82 -28.97 12.14
CA VAL A 233 2.24 -29.15 10.80
C VAL A 233 0.73 -29.30 10.91
N ALA A 234 0.01 -28.53 10.12
CA ALA A 234 -1.45 -28.59 10.04
C ALA A 234 -1.90 -28.61 8.57
N PHE A 235 -2.78 -29.55 8.26
CA PHE A 235 -3.41 -29.66 6.95
C PHE A 235 -4.92 -29.48 7.12
N TYR A 236 -5.49 -28.53 6.38
CA TYR A 236 -6.91 -28.25 6.38
C TYR A 236 -7.49 -28.64 5.03
N HIS A 237 -8.49 -29.54 5.06
CA HIS A 237 -9.30 -29.82 3.88
C HIS A 237 -10.25 -28.64 3.65
N GLN A 238 -10.28 -28.11 2.43
CA GLN A 238 -11.21 -27.05 2.09
C GLN A 238 -12.56 -27.66 1.74
N ASP A 239 -13.42 -27.86 2.73
CA ASP A 239 -14.81 -28.25 2.49
C ASP A 239 -15.56 -27.11 1.79
N HIS A 240 -16.30 -27.45 0.74
CA HIS A 240 -17.07 -26.55 -0.12
C HIS A 240 -18.28 -25.91 0.60
N HIS A 241 -18.11 -25.26 1.75
CA HIS A 241 -19.17 -24.43 2.34
C HIS A 241 -18.59 -23.32 3.20
N THR A 242 -18.19 -22.21 2.58
CA THR A 242 -18.47 -20.84 3.06
C THR A 242 -18.03 -19.82 2.02
N MET A 243 -18.90 -19.54 1.05
CA MET A 243 -18.92 -18.19 0.48
C MET A 243 -19.65 -17.28 1.47
N LEU A 244 -18.99 -16.15 1.78
CA LEU A 244 -19.51 -14.95 2.44
C LEU A 244 -19.91 -15.07 3.94
N SER A 245 -18.95 -14.78 4.82
CA SER A 245 -19.15 -13.80 5.90
C SER A 245 -17.81 -13.42 6.58
N THR A 246 -17.50 -12.13 6.47
CA THR A 246 -16.81 -11.28 7.45
C THR A 246 -15.57 -11.83 8.19
N TRP A 247 -14.38 -11.35 7.79
CA TRP A 247 -13.33 -11.03 8.76
C TRP A 247 -13.33 -9.50 8.94
N GLY A 248 -14.06 -9.03 9.95
CA GLY A 248 -13.82 -7.73 10.56
C GLY A 248 -12.53 -7.76 11.41
N PRO A 249 -12.00 -6.59 11.80
CA PRO A 249 -10.63 -6.48 12.29
C PRO A 249 -10.50 -7.03 13.71
N PHE A 250 -9.45 -7.79 13.96
CA PHE A 250 -8.87 -8.03 15.27
C PHE A 250 -7.35 -8.03 15.14
#